data_AF-A0A3P6RUW2-F1
#
_entry.id   AF-A0A3P6RUW2-F1
#
_cell.length_a   1.000
_cell.length_b   1.000
_cell.length_c   1.000
_cell.angle_alpha   90.00
_cell.angle_beta   90.00
_cell.angle_gamma   90.00
#
_symmetry.space_group_name_H-M   'P 1'
#
loop_
_entity.id
_entity.type
_entity.pdbx_description
1 polymer ?
#
loop_
_entity_poly.entity_id
_entity_poly.type
_entity_poly.pdbx_seq_one_letter_code
_entity_poly.pdbx_strand_id
1 'polypeptide(L)'
;MHFVKKVPTSEEEKAVKEKERSIKLKVFCTVRDHIFEKRKRGELDDEMLSLTQRLLEKNPDIYTFWNIRRDTIEKKIAAWKESQVCQFCRLYFAHQRLFSSALLCFTINIQDKAQDEDEKASYGKKIEYLLGGELFLTQTCLEANPKSYSAWFHRGWALKRMKNPDFKRELALCEKALKLDCRNFHTWDHRRVVAKLAKLGQDEELEFSNKLIGENFSNYSAWHYRAVLLPKMQNSKTGEYKLDDDTVAAELK
;
A
#
# COMPACT_ATOMS: atom_id res chain seq x y z
N MET A 1 23.30 7.44 -3.14
CA MET A 1 24.62 8.08 -2.96
C MET A 1 24.63 8.77 -1.58
N HIS A 2 24.72 7.99 -0.50
CA HIS A 2 24.84 8.53 0.87
C HIS A 2 25.74 7.60 1.70
N PHE A 3 26.66 8.18 2.46
CA PHE A 3 27.51 7.53 3.47
C PHE A 3 28.35 6.31 3.05
N VAL A 4 28.71 6.19 1.77
CA VAL A 4 29.65 5.13 1.33
C VAL A 4 31.07 5.57 1.66
N LYS A 5 31.66 5.02 2.73
CA LYS A 5 33.08 5.22 3.05
C LYS A 5 33.92 4.69 1.88
N LYS A 6 34.84 5.52 1.38
CA LYS A 6 35.81 5.09 0.36
C LYS A 6 36.83 4.18 1.03
N VAL A 7 36.74 2.88 0.75
CA VAL A 7 37.73 1.89 1.19
C VAL A 7 38.72 1.67 0.04
N PRO A 8 40.04 1.69 0.28
CA PRO A 8 41.02 1.28 -0.72
C PRO A 8 40.77 -0.18 -1.10
N THR A 9 40.41 -0.43 -2.35
CA THR A 9 40.21 -1.78 -2.88
C THR A 9 41.33 -2.13 -3.84
N SER A 10 41.77 -3.40 -3.82
CA SER A 10 42.77 -3.90 -4.77
C SER A 10 42.24 -3.85 -6.21
N GLU A 11 43.14 -3.85 -7.19
CA GLU A 11 42.73 -3.88 -8.61
C GLU A 11 41.93 -5.14 -8.94
N GLU A 12 42.29 -6.27 -8.34
CA GLU A 12 41.56 -7.55 -8.47
C GLU A 12 40.14 -7.45 -7.89
N GLU A 13 39.97 -6.89 -6.70
CA GLU A 13 38.65 -6.68 -6.09
C GLU A 13 37.78 -5.72 -6.90
N LYS A 14 38.38 -4.68 -7.49
CA LYS A 14 37.67 -3.76 -8.39
C LYS A 14 37.18 -4.49 -9.64
N ALA A 15 38.03 -5.31 -10.26
CA ALA A 15 37.68 -6.10 -11.43
C ALA A 15 36.55 -7.11 -11.14
N VAL A 16 36.58 -7.78 -9.98
CA VAL A 16 35.50 -8.68 -9.56
C VAL A 16 34.18 -7.94 -9.37
N LYS A 17 34.18 -6.80 -8.65
CA LYS A 17 32.98 -5.97 -8.43
C LYS A 17 32.42 -5.41 -9.74
N GLU A 18 33.28 -5.02 -10.67
CA GLU A 18 32.88 -4.53 -11.99
C GLU A 18 32.26 -5.65 -12.83
N LYS A 19 32.84 -6.85 -12.80
CA LYS A 19 32.27 -8.04 -13.45
C LYS A 19 30.89 -8.37 -12.87
N GLU A 20 30.73 -8.40 -11.55
CA GLU A 20 29.43 -8.61 -10.91
C GLU A 20 28.41 -7.53 -11.28
N ARG A 21 28.83 -6.25 -11.29
CA ARG A 21 27.97 -5.13 -11.68
C ARG A 21 27.53 -5.25 -13.13
N SER A 22 28.42 -5.68 -14.03
CA SER A 22 28.11 -5.89 -15.44
C SER A 22 27.08 -6.99 -15.65
N ILE A 23 27.17 -8.09 -14.89
CA ILE A 23 26.21 -9.21 -14.94
C ILE A 23 24.84 -8.73 -14.44
N LYS A 24 24.80 -8.04 -13.30
CA LYS A 24 23.57 -7.47 -12.73
C LYS A 24 22.92 -6.47 -13.70
N LEU A 25 23.72 -5.64 -14.36
CA LEU A 25 23.25 -4.68 -15.37
C LEU A 25 22.65 -5.39 -16.59
N LYS A 26 23.32 -6.42 -17.12
CA LYS A 26 22.79 -7.21 -18.25
C LYS A 26 21.42 -7.82 -17.91
N VAL A 27 21.31 -8.47 -16.75
CA VAL A 27 20.04 -9.04 -16.27
C VAL A 27 18.97 -7.96 -16.13
N PHE A 28 19.31 -6.81 -15.55
CA PHE A 28 18.39 -5.69 -15.43
C PHE A 28 17.89 -5.20 -16.79
N CYS A 29 18.79 -4.96 -17.75
CA CYS A 29 18.44 -4.51 -19.10
C CYS A 29 17.53 -5.51 -19.81
N THR A 30 17.85 -6.81 -19.78
CA THR A 30 17.02 -7.84 -20.41
C THR A 30 15.61 -7.86 -19.84
N VAL A 31 15.45 -7.84 -18.52
CA VAL A 31 14.12 -7.86 -17.89
C VAL A 31 13.37 -6.55 -18.15
N ARG A 32 14.05 -5.40 -18.09
CA ARG A 32 13.48 -4.09 -18.42
C ARG A 32 12.94 -4.05 -19.85
N ASP A 33 13.74 -4.48 -20.81
CA ASP A 33 13.37 -4.43 -22.23
C ASP A 33 12.18 -5.34 -22.49
N HIS A 34 12.17 -6.52 -21.88
CA HIS A 34 11.03 -7.43 -21.93
C HIS A 34 9.73 -6.82 -21.34
N ILE A 35 9.82 -6.13 -20.20
CA ILE A 35 8.69 -5.38 -19.62
C ILE A 35 8.15 -4.34 -20.61
N PHE A 36 9.03 -3.56 -21.23
CA PHE A 36 8.61 -2.51 -22.17
C PHE A 36 8.00 -3.08 -23.45
N GLU A 37 8.55 -4.19 -23.97
CA GLU A 37 7.98 -4.90 -25.11
C GLU A 37 6.59 -5.45 -24.80
N LYS A 38 6.42 -6.14 -23.66
CA LYS A 38 5.09 -6.62 -23.21
C LYS A 38 4.11 -5.46 -23.06
N ARG A 39 4.54 -4.34 -22.47
CA ARG A 39 3.72 -3.13 -22.34
C ARG A 39 3.30 -2.58 -23.71
N LYS A 40 4.22 -2.55 -24.69
CA LYS A 40 3.92 -2.11 -26.07
C LYS A 40 2.88 -3.01 -26.74
N ARG A 41 2.90 -4.31 -26.44
CA ARG A 41 1.89 -5.29 -26.93
C ARG A 41 0.58 -5.26 -26.12
N GLY A 42 0.49 -4.49 -25.04
CA GLY A 42 -0.70 -4.43 -24.18
C GLY A 42 -0.87 -5.64 -23.26
N GLU A 43 0.16 -6.47 -23.13
CA GLU A 43 0.22 -7.67 -22.28
C GLU A 43 0.45 -7.26 -20.82
N LEU A 44 -0.65 -7.05 -20.10
CA LEU A 44 -0.66 -6.70 -18.67
C LEU A 44 -1.23 -7.89 -17.88
N ASP A 45 -0.39 -8.89 -17.67
CA ASP A 45 -0.70 -10.22 -17.12
C ASP A 45 0.10 -10.52 -15.83
N ASP A 46 0.02 -11.76 -15.32
CA ASP A 46 0.76 -12.18 -14.11
C ASP A 46 2.28 -12.23 -14.31
N GLU A 47 2.73 -12.41 -15.56
CA GLU A 47 4.15 -12.33 -15.91
C GLU A 47 4.65 -10.89 -15.76
N MET A 48 3.87 -9.88 -16.19
CA MET A 48 4.19 -8.47 -15.97
C MET A 48 4.39 -8.15 -14.47
N LEU A 49 3.57 -8.73 -13.59
CA LEU A 49 3.77 -8.61 -12.15
C LEU A 49 5.06 -9.31 -11.71
N SER A 50 5.33 -10.52 -12.18
CA SER A 50 6.55 -11.25 -11.81
C SER A 50 7.84 -10.52 -12.24
N LEU A 51 7.85 -9.96 -13.46
CA LEU A 51 8.98 -9.21 -14.00
C LEU A 51 9.22 -7.90 -13.25
N THR A 52 8.17 -7.14 -12.98
CA THR A 52 8.29 -5.87 -12.23
C THR A 52 8.74 -6.12 -10.80
N GLN A 53 8.25 -7.18 -10.14
CA GLN A 53 8.70 -7.58 -8.80
C GLN A 53 10.21 -7.82 -8.76
N ARG A 54 10.73 -8.62 -9.71
CA ARG A 54 12.16 -8.94 -9.80
C ARG A 54 13.05 -7.71 -9.88
N LEU A 55 12.61 -6.64 -10.54
CA LEU A 55 13.36 -5.39 -10.64
C LEU A 55 13.20 -4.52 -9.40
N LEU A 56 12.00 -4.44 -8.84
CA LEU A 56 11.68 -3.62 -7.68
C LEU A 56 12.35 -4.12 -6.39
N GLU A 57 12.44 -5.43 -6.20
CA GLU A 57 13.20 -6.02 -5.08
C GLU A 57 14.70 -5.66 -5.11
N LYS A 58 15.24 -5.32 -6.29
CA LYS A 58 16.64 -4.86 -6.43
C LYS A 58 16.76 -3.34 -6.35
N ASN A 59 15.79 -2.61 -6.89
CA ASN A 59 15.76 -1.15 -6.82
C ASN A 59 14.31 -0.64 -6.74
N PRO A 60 13.79 -0.38 -5.54
CA PRO A 60 12.41 0.06 -5.37
C PRO A 60 12.17 1.51 -5.76
N ASP A 61 13.22 2.30 -6.04
CA ASP A 61 13.05 3.71 -6.39
C ASP A 61 12.67 3.95 -7.85
N ILE A 62 12.65 2.90 -8.68
CA ILE A 62 12.25 3.00 -10.09
C ILE A 62 10.72 3.12 -10.18
N TYR A 63 10.23 4.36 -10.08
CA TYR A 63 8.80 4.68 -10.06
C TYR A 63 8.02 4.13 -11.27
N THR A 64 8.66 4.08 -12.45
CA THR A 64 8.05 3.57 -13.68
C THR A 64 7.54 2.14 -13.55
N PHE A 65 8.26 1.25 -12.86
CA PHE A 65 7.81 -0.13 -12.69
C PHE A 65 6.64 -0.24 -11.73
N TRP A 66 6.55 0.63 -10.71
CA TRP A 66 5.36 0.72 -9.88
C TRP A 66 4.14 1.21 -10.65
N ASN A 67 4.31 2.19 -11.56
CA ASN A 67 3.22 2.62 -12.45
C ASN A 67 2.69 1.45 -13.30
N ILE A 68 3.60 0.75 -14.01
CA ILE A 68 3.23 -0.40 -14.85
C ILE A 68 2.53 -1.49 -14.03
N ARG A 69 3.02 -1.73 -12.81
CA ARG A 69 2.44 -2.70 -11.89
C ARG A 69 1.03 -2.31 -11.45
N ARG A 70 0.77 -1.04 -11.15
CA ARG A 70 -0.58 -0.53 -10.86
C ARG A 70 -1.50 -0.65 -12.06
N ASP A 71 -1.06 -0.25 -13.25
CA ASP A 71 -1.84 -0.39 -14.50
C ASP A 71 -2.26 -1.86 -14.70
N THR A 72 -1.34 -2.80 -14.43
CA THR A 72 -1.58 -4.24 -14.54
C THR A 72 -2.62 -4.73 -13.54
N ILE A 73 -2.48 -4.34 -12.26
CA ILE A 73 -3.43 -4.71 -11.20
C ILE A 73 -4.81 -4.14 -11.50
N GLU A 74 -4.90 -2.89 -11.93
CA GLU A 74 -6.17 -2.25 -12.27
C GLU A 74 -6.85 -2.95 -13.46
N LYS A 75 -6.10 -3.32 -14.50
CA LYS A 75 -6.63 -4.10 -15.62
C LYS A 75 -7.16 -5.47 -15.16
N LYS A 76 -6.43 -6.16 -14.28
CA LYS A 76 -6.88 -7.47 -13.73
C LYS A 76 -8.15 -7.33 -12.91
N ILE A 77 -8.22 -6.32 -12.04
CA ILE A 77 -9.42 -6.02 -11.24
C ILE A 77 -10.61 -5.70 -12.15
N ALA A 78 -10.41 -4.91 -13.21
CA ALA A 78 -11.45 -4.60 -14.19
C ALA A 78 -11.92 -5.85 -14.92
N ALA A 79 -11.00 -6.68 -15.41
CA ALA A 79 -11.35 -7.93 -16.11
C ALA A 79 -12.18 -8.88 -15.23
N TRP A 80 -11.85 -9.00 -13.94
CA TRP A 80 -12.63 -9.81 -12.99
C TRP A 80 -14.05 -9.26 -12.78
N LYS A 81 -14.21 -7.93 -12.74
CA LYS A 81 -15.52 -7.28 -12.66
C LYS A 81 -16.31 -7.40 -13.96
N GLU A 82 -15.68 -7.28 -15.13
CA GLU A 82 -16.34 -7.38 -16.43
C GLU A 82 -16.83 -8.81 -16.74
N SER A 83 -16.07 -9.81 -16.30
CA SER A 83 -16.44 -11.22 -16.42
C SER A 83 -17.80 -11.53 -15.77
N GLN A 84 -18.18 -10.74 -14.75
CA GLN A 84 -19.47 -10.81 -14.06
C GLN A 84 -20.64 -10.27 -14.92
N VAL A 85 -20.44 -9.14 -15.62
CA VAL A 85 -21.51 -8.47 -16.39
C VAL A 85 -21.96 -9.33 -17.59
N CYS A 86 -21.04 -10.08 -18.19
CA CYS A 86 -21.33 -10.92 -19.35
C CYS A 86 -22.09 -12.21 -18.99
N GLN A 87 -21.93 -12.73 -17.77
CA GLN A 87 -22.63 -13.93 -17.31
C GLN A 87 -24.10 -13.62 -16.96
N PHE A 88 -24.34 -12.48 -16.32
CA PHE A 88 -25.69 -12.00 -15.99
C PHE A 88 -26.53 -11.68 -17.25
N CYS A 89 -25.96 -10.99 -18.25
CA CYS A 89 -26.68 -10.69 -19.50
C CYS A 89 -27.00 -11.94 -20.34
N ARG A 90 -26.12 -12.95 -20.37
CA ARG A 90 -26.36 -14.18 -21.14
C ARG A 90 -27.51 -15.02 -20.56
N LEU A 91 -27.64 -15.08 -19.24
CA LEU A 91 -28.73 -15.80 -18.58
C LEU A 91 -30.06 -15.04 -18.70
N TYR A 92 -30.05 -13.72 -18.53
CA TYR A 92 -31.26 -12.90 -18.61
C TYR A 92 -31.94 -12.94 -20.00
N PHE A 93 -31.17 -12.95 -21.09
CA PHE A 93 -31.73 -13.10 -22.44
C PHE A 93 -32.12 -14.54 -22.80
N ALA A 94 -31.56 -15.56 -22.15
CA ALA A 94 -31.95 -16.96 -22.36
C ALA A 94 -33.25 -17.33 -21.63
N HIS A 95 -33.52 -16.71 -20.48
CA HIS A 95 -34.65 -17.08 -19.60
C HIS A 95 -36.00 -16.41 -19.94
N GLN A 96 -36.02 -15.36 -20.77
CA GLN A 96 -37.26 -14.67 -21.17
C GLN A 96 -38.20 -15.49 -22.08
N ARG A 97 -37.88 -16.75 -22.42
CA ARG A 97 -38.68 -17.56 -23.34
C ARG A 97 -39.46 -18.73 -22.73
N LEU A 98 -39.38 -19.05 -21.43
CA LEU A 98 -39.91 -20.35 -20.96
C LEU A 98 -40.76 -20.45 -19.68
N PHE A 99 -41.04 -19.42 -18.87
CA PHE A 99 -41.73 -19.68 -17.59
C PHE A 99 -42.81 -18.67 -17.18
N SER A 100 -44.07 -19.14 -17.18
CA SER A 100 -45.31 -18.42 -16.81
C SER A 100 -45.69 -18.56 -15.31
N SER A 101 -44.76 -18.94 -14.44
CA SER A 101 -45.05 -19.17 -13.01
C SER A 101 -44.36 -18.13 -12.12
N ALA A 102 -45.15 -17.33 -11.39
CA ALA A 102 -44.65 -16.27 -10.51
C ALA A 102 -43.81 -16.80 -9.33
N LEU A 103 -44.07 -18.04 -8.86
CA LEU A 103 -43.26 -18.69 -7.83
C LEU A 103 -41.87 -19.07 -8.35
N LEU A 104 -41.77 -19.55 -9.60
CA LEU A 104 -40.48 -19.90 -10.20
C LEU A 104 -39.63 -18.65 -10.44
N CYS A 105 -40.27 -17.54 -10.86
CA CYS A 105 -39.58 -16.26 -10.99
C CYS A 105 -39.06 -15.73 -9.65
N PHE A 106 -39.78 -15.95 -8.54
CA PHE A 106 -39.32 -15.54 -7.21
C PHE A 106 -38.16 -16.40 -6.69
N THR A 107 -38.22 -17.73 -6.90
CA THR A 107 -37.12 -18.63 -6.52
C THR A 107 -35.87 -18.44 -7.37
N ILE A 108 -36.03 -18.22 -8.69
CA ILE A 108 -34.93 -17.86 -9.60
C ILE A 108 -34.28 -16.54 -9.14
N ASN A 109 -35.08 -15.52 -8.82
CA ASN A 109 -34.56 -14.22 -8.38
C ASN A 109 -33.85 -14.28 -7.00
N ILE A 110 -34.22 -15.22 -6.13
CA ILE A 110 -33.50 -15.48 -4.87
C ILE A 110 -32.20 -16.26 -5.13
N GLN A 111 -32.23 -17.29 -5.98
CA GLN A 111 -31.05 -18.07 -6.35
C GLN A 111 -30.02 -17.22 -7.10
N ASP A 112 -30.46 -16.34 -8.01
CA ASP A 112 -29.61 -15.40 -8.75
C ASP A 112 -28.95 -14.37 -7.83
N LYS A 113 -29.67 -13.89 -6.80
CA LYS A 113 -29.11 -12.99 -5.79
C LYS A 113 -28.08 -13.68 -4.89
N ALA A 114 -28.37 -14.91 -4.46
CA ALA A 114 -27.43 -15.69 -3.65
C ALA A 114 -26.16 -16.03 -4.45
N GLN A 115 -26.30 -16.41 -5.72
CA GLN A 115 -25.18 -16.70 -6.60
C GLN A 115 -24.33 -15.45 -6.92
N ASP A 116 -24.96 -14.29 -7.13
CA ASP A 116 -24.26 -13.01 -7.31
C ASP A 116 -23.49 -12.60 -6.04
N GLU A 117 -24.02 -12.87 -4.84
CA GLU A 117 -23.32 -12.62 -3.58
C GLU A 117 -22.13 -13.57 -3.35
N ASP A 118 -22.27 -14.86 -3.64
CA ASP A 118 -21.19 -15.86 -3.53
C ASP A 118 -20.07 -15.61 -4.56
N GLU A 119 -20.41 -15.23 -5.79
CA GLU A 119 -19.43 -14.87 -6.83
C GLU A 119 -18.76 -13.52 -6.53
N LYS A 120 -19.50 -12.54 -5.98
CA LYS A 120 -18.93 -11.29 -5.43
C LYS A 120 -17.94 -11.54 -4.31
N ALA A 121 -18.23 -12.49 -3.43
CA ALA A 121 -17.31 -12.93 -2.39
C ALA A 121 -16.06 -13.60 -3.00
N SER A 122 -16.23 -14.38 -4.06
CA SER A 122 -15.14 -15.10 -4.75
C SER A 122 -14.10 -14.17 -5.39
N TYR A 123 -14.49 -13.23 -6.24
CA TYR A 123 -13.51 -12.29 -6.83
C TYR A 123 -13.03 -11.25 -5.82
N GLY A 124 -13.87 -10.86 -4.85
CA GLY A 124 -13.44 -10.02 -3.72
C GLY A 124 -12.24 -10.63 -3.00
N LYS A 125 -12.28 -11.94 -2.73
CA LYS A 125 -11.14 -12.67 -2.17
C LYS A 125 -9.90 -12.68 -3.08
N LYS A 126 -10.08 -12.78 -4.40
CA LYS A 126 -8.96 -12.67 -5.37
C LYS A 126 -8.30 -11.29 -5.33
N ILE A 127 -9.10 -10.23 -5.23
CA ILE A 127 -8.59 -8.85 -5.11
C ILE A 127 -7.82 -8.68 -3.80
N GLU A 128 -8.36 -9.14 -2.67
CA GLU A 128 -7.68 -9.07 -1.38
C GLU A 128 -6.36 -9.85 -1.38
N TYR A 129 -6.33 -11.05 -1.99
CA TYR A 129 -5.10 -11.83 -2.13
C TYR A 129 -4.05 -11.10 -2.98
N LEU A 130 -4.46 -10.54 -4.12
CA LEU A 130 -3.59 -9.77 -5.00
C LEU A 130 -2.99 -8.56 -4.27
N LEU A 131 -3.83 -7.75 -3.61
CA LEU A 131 -3.38 -6.57 -2.86
C LEU A 131 -2.54 -6.96 -1.63
N GLY A 132 -2.83 -8.08 -0.97
CA GLY A 132 -2.00 -8.63 0.10
C GLY A 132 -0.59 -8.99 -0.38
N GLY A 133 -0.46 -9.54 -1.59
CA GLY A 133 0.85 -9.75 -2.24
C GLY A 133 1.62 -8.45 -2.46
N GLU A 134 0.94 -7.35 -2.78
CA GLU A 134 1.57 -6.03 -2.91
C GLU A 134 2.07 -5.47 -1.57
N LEU A 135 1.36 -5.74 -0.47
CA LEU A 135 1.83 -5.40 0.87
C LEU A 135 3.09 -6.20 1.24
N PHE A 136 3.20 -7.46 0.80
CA PHE A 136 4.42 -8.25 0.99
C PHE A 136 5.59 -7.68 0.18
N LEU A 137 5.39 -7.43 -1.12
CA LEU A 137 6.43 -6.86 -1.98
C LEU A 137 6.94 -5.51 -1.47
N THR A 138 6.03 -4.61 -1.09
CA THR A 138 6.42 -3.30 -0.54
C THR A 138 7.17 -3.44 0.77
N GLN A 139 6.82 -4.40 1.62
CA GLN A 139 7.59 -4.67 2.84
C GLN A 139 9.02 -5.11 2.50
N THR A 140 9.22 -6.08 1.60
CA THR A 140 10.56 -6.50 1.16
C THR A 140 11.38 -5.34 0.60
N CYS A 141 10.75 -4.48 -0.21
CA CYS A 141 11.38 -3.28 -0.75
C CYS A 141 11.80 -2.28 0.32
N LEU A 142 10.95 -2.07 1.33
CA LEU A 142 11.19 -1.13 2.43
C LEU A 142 12.21 -1.66 3.45
N GLU A 143 12.30 -2.97 3.63
CA GLU A 143 13.38 -3.58 4.42
C GLU A 143 14.74 -3.38 3.74
N ALA A 144 14.80 -3.42 2.40
CA ALA A 144 16.02 -3.12 1.65
C ALA A 144 16.33 -1.62 1.56
N ASN A 145 15.31 -0.77 1.40
CA ASN A 145 15.43 0.68 1.34
C ASN A 145 14.26 1.37 2.08
N PRO A 146 14.42 1.67 3.39
CA PRO A 146 13.37 2.26 4.22
C PRO A 146 12.94 3.67 3.79
N LYS A 147 13.72 4.32 2.94
CA LYS A 147 13.49 5.68 2.43
C LYS A 147 12.99 5.69 0.98
N SER A 148 12.57 4.55 0.47
CA SER A 148 11.98 4.48 -0.87
C SER A 148 10.60 5.13 -0.89
N TYR A 149 10.52 6.35 -1.43
CA TYR A 149 9.26 7.07 -1.62
C TYR A 149 8.26 6.24 -2.44
N SER A 150 8.74 5.64 -3.53
CA SER A 150 7.91 4.87 -4.47
C SER A 150 7.26 3.65 -3.81
N ALA A 151 7.98 2.95 -2.94
CA ALA A 151 7.46 1.78 -2.22
C ALA A 151 6.41 2.19 -1.17
N TRP A 152 6.66 3.24 -0.39
CA TRP A 152 5.66 3.78 0.55
C TRP A 152 4.40 4.26 -0.16
N PHE A 153 4.55 4.97 -1.28
CA PHE A 153 3.43 5.43 -2.09
C PHE A 153 2.59 4.26 -2.60
N HIS A 154 3.24 3.21 -3.14
CA HIS A 154 2.55 2.02 -3.62
C HIS A 154 1.84 1.26 -2.51
N ARG A 155 2.45 1.17 -1.32
CA ARG A 155 1.84 0.55 -0.14
C ARG A 155 0.55 1.26 0.27
N GLY A 156 0.58 2.59 0.37
CA GLY A 156 -0.61 3.39 0.63
C GLY A 156 -1.67 3.30 -0.47
N TRP A 157 -1.26 3.18 -1.73
CA TRP A 157 -2.16 2.96 -2.87
C TRP A 157 -2.89 1.60 -2.78
N ALA A 158 -2.19 0.55 -2.35
CA ALA A 158 -2.77 -0.79 -2.17
C ALA A 158 -3.78 -0.81 -1.01
N LEU A 159 -3.40 -0.25 0.15
CA LEU A 159 -4.28 -0.18 1.33
C LEU A 159 -5.61 0.53 1.03
N LYS A 160 -5.59 1.61 0.24
CA LYS A 160 -6.81 2.34 -0.17
C LYS A 160 -7.78 1.52 -1.02
N ARG A 161 -7.32 0.44 -1.65
CA ARG A 161 -8.12 -0.42 -2.53
C ARG A 161 -8.60 -1.69 -1.85
N MET A 162 -8.05 -2.03 -0.68
CA MET A 162 -8.51 -3.17 0.10
C MET A 162 -9.86 -2.85 0.74
N LYS A 163 -10.75 -3.84 0.74
CA LYS A 163 -12.05 -3.78 1.43
C LYS A 163 -11.85 -3.86 2.94
N ASN A 164 -10.98 -4.77 3.39
CA ASN A 164 -10.73 -5.05 4.81
C ASN A 164 -9.23 -5.00 5.14
N PRO A 165 -8.57 -3.83 5.07
CA PRO A 165 -7.17 -3.69 5.46
C PRO A 165 -6.95 -3.90 6.96
N ASP A 166 -5.90 -4.63 7.33
CA ASP A 166 -5.47 -4.79 8.72
C ASP A 166 -4.68 -3.56 9.18
N PHE A 167 -5.40 -2.52 9.60
CA PHE A 167 -4.81 -1.27 10.08
C PHE A 167 -4.00 -1.45 11.37
N LYS A 168 -4.35 -2.41 12.23
CA LYS A 168 -3.60 -2.67 13.47
C LYS A 168 -2.19 -3.13 13.14
N ARG A 169 -2.06 -4.09 12.22
CA ARG A 169 -0.76 -4.54 11.72
C ARG A 169 0.01 -3.41 11.04
N GLU A 170 -0.66 -2.57 10.28
CA GLU A 170 -0.02 -1.47 9.56
C GLU A 170 0.53 -0.37 10.49
N LEU A 171 -0.21 -0.02 11.54
CA LEU A 171 0.25 0.91 12.58
C LEU A 171 1.42 0.35 13.38
N ALA A 172 1.40 -0.96 13.68
CA ALA A 172 2.51 -1.64 14.34
C ALA A 172 3.77 -1.67 13.46
N LEU A 173 3.63 -1.81 12.14
CA LEU A 173 4.74 -1.68 11.19
C LEU A 173 5.32 -0.26 11.22
N CYS A 174 4.47 0.78 11.21
CA CYS A 174 4.90 2.16 11.32
C CYS A 174 5.69 2.39 12.62
N GLU A 175 5.19 1.91 13.76
CA GLU A 175 5.88 2.00 15.05
C GLU A 175 7.24 1.30 15.00
N LYS A 176 7.31 0.08 14.46
CA LYS A 176 8.58 -0.64 14.30
C LYS A 176 9.57 0.13 13.42
N ALA A 177 9.12 0.70 12.31
CA ALA A 177 9.96 1.49 11.42
C ALA A 177 10.44 2.80 12.07
N LEU A 178 9.60 3.45 12.89
CA LEU A 178 9.98 4.65 13.66
C LEU A 178 10.92 4.34 14.83
N LYS A 179 10.86 3.14 15.40
CA LYS A 179 11.86 2.68 16.38
C LYS A 179 13.25 2.52 15.75
N LEU A 180 13.31 2.10 14.48
CA LEU A 180 14.57 1.98 13.73
C LEU A 180 15.12 3.34 13.27
N ASP A 181 14.26 4.22 12.75
CA ASP A 181 14.62 5.60 12.39
C ASP A 181 13.46 6.54 12.73
N CYS A 182 13.54 7.15 13.90
CA CYS A 182 12.50 8.08 14.40
C CYS A 182 12.38 9.35 13.56
N ARG A 183 13.38 9.65 12.71
CA ARG A 183 13.40 10.81 11.81
C ARG A 183 12.96 10.46 10.39
N ASN A 184 12.54 9.21 10.13
CA ASN A 184 12.08 8.81 8.82
C ASN A 184 10.73 9.45 8.50
N PHE A 185 10.75 10.57 7.78
CA PHE A 185 9.54 11.30 7.41
C PHE A 185 8.59 10.48 6.53
N HIS A 186 9.09 9.53 5.73
CA HIS A 186 8.25 8.68 4.90
C HIS A 186 7.34 7.79 5.76
N THR A 187 7.87 7.25 6.86
CA THR A 187 7.07 6.47 7.82
C THR A 187 6.04 7.34 8.51
N TRP A 188 6.39 8.58 8.90
CA TRP A 188 5.45 9.53 9.48
C TRP A 188 4.32 9.94 8.52
N ASP A 189 4.66 10.20 7.25
CA ASP A 189 3.68 10.47 6.19
C ASP A 189 2.75 9.28 5.97
N HIS A 190 3.32 8.07 5.92
CA HIS A 190 2.53 6.86 5.75
C HIS A 190 1.62 6.62 6.95
N ARG A 191 2.11 6.81 8.19
CA ARG A 191 1.28 6.72 9.40
C ARG A 191 0.08 7.66 9.34
N ARG A 192 0.26 8.92 8.90
CA ARG A 192 -0.85 9.87 8.70
C ARG A 192 -1.92 9.34 7.75
N VAL A 193 -1.50 8.73 6.64
CA VAL A 193 -2.43 8.12 5.68
C VAL A 193 -3.18 6.95 6.33
N VAL A 194 -2.47 6.08 7.05
CA VAL A 194 -3.06 4.90 7.72
C VAL A 194 -4.03 5.32 8.82
N ALA A 195 -3.66 6.27 9.68
CA ALA A 195 -4.52 6.80 10.74
C ALA A 195 -5.81 7.39 10.15
N LYS A 196 -5.72 8.14 9.05
CA LYS A 196 -6.89 8.68 8.33
C LYS A 196 -7.78 7.57 7.76
N LEU A 197 -7.20 6.53 7.17
CA LEU A 197 -7.96 5.40 6.62
C LEU A 197 -8.62 4.55 7.71
N ALA A 198 -7.93 4.38 8.84
CA ALA A 198 -8.44 3.69 10.02
C ALA A 198 -9.46 4.51 10.83
N LYS A 199 -9.63 5.80 10.49
CA LYS A 199 -10.48 6.76 11.21
C LYS A 199 -10.14 6.88 12.70
N LEU A 200 -8.84 6.85 13.03
CA LEU A 200 -8.38 7.06 14.40
C LEU A 200 -8.74 8.45 14.91
N GLY A 201 -9.04 8.55 16.20
CA GLY A 201 -9.20 9.83 16.88
C GLY A 201 -7.91 10.64 16.92
N GLN A 202 -8.02 11.96 17.05
CA GLN A 202 -6.84 12.80 17.26
C GLN A 202 -6.16 12.49 18.61
N ASP A 203 -6.95 12.12 19.63
CA ASP A 203 -6.46 11.74 20.95
C ASP A 203 -5.54 10.52 20.90
N GLU A 204 -5.88 9.50 20.10
CA GLU A 204 -5.07 8.30 19.92
C GLU A 204 -3.70 8.62 19.27
N GLU A 205 -3.70 9.51 18.27
CA GLU A 205 -2.46 9.93 17.62
C GLU A 205 -1.63 10.89 18.49
N LEU A 206 -2.28 11.66 19.35
CA LEU A 206 -1.62 12.48 20.36
C LEU A 206 -0.96 11.57 21.41
N GLU A 207 -1.67 10.58 21.93
CA GLU A 207 -1.14 9.58 22.87
C GLU A 207 0.06 8.85 22.26
N PHE A 208 -0.01 8.48 20.98
CA PHE A 208 1.12 7.91 20.26
C PHE A 208 2.33 8.87 20.23
N SER A 209 2.13 10.15 19.94
CA SER A 209 3.20 11.15 19.96
C SER A 209 3.79 11.33 21.37
N ASN A 210 2.94 11.32 22.40
CA ASN A 210 3.32 11.46 23.80
C ASN A 210 4.17 10.28 24.26
N LYS A 211 3.78 9.06 23.88
CA LYS A 211 4.57 7.85 24.11
C LYS A 211 5.97 7.98 23.49
N LEU A 212 6.06 8.39 22.23
CA LEU A 212 7.37 8.53 21.55
C LEU A 212 8.25 9.64 22.15
N ILE A 213 7.63 10.73 22.64
CA ILE A 213 8.34 11.79 23.37
C ILE A 213 8.82 11.27 24.73
N GLY A 214 7.99 10.50 25.45
CA GLY A 214 8.37 9.88 26.72
C GLY A 214 9.51 8.87 26.56
N GLU A 215 9.52 8.10 25.47
CA GLU A 215 10.62 7.18 25.13
C GLU A 215 11.89 7.92 24.69
N ASN A 216 11.76 9.01 23.93
CA ASN A 216 12.87 9.84 23.48
C ASN A 216 12.46 11.31 23.39
N PHE A 217 12.78 12.06 24.44
CA PHE A 217 12.42 13.48 24.55
C PHE A 217 13.04 14.34 23.43
N SER A 218 14.17 13.94 22.85
CA SER A 218 14.82 14.68 21.75
C SER A 218 14.26 14.35 20.36
N ASN A 219 13.20 13.54 20.27
CA ASN A 219 12.58 13.19 18.99
C ASN A 219 11.78 14.37 18.41
N TYR A 220 12.46 15.23 17.64
CA TYR A 220 11.85 16.37 16.98
C TYR A 220 10.68 16.00 16.06
N SER A 221 10.71 14.82 15.43
CA SER A 221 9.61 14.41 14.54
C SER A 221 8.33 14.12 15.31
N ALA A 222 8.44 13.53 16.51
CA ALA A 222 7.30 13.32 17.39
C ALA A 222 6.75 14.66 17.94
N TRP A 223 7.63 15.58 18.34
CA TRP A 223 7.22 16.93 18.75
C TRP A 223 6.53 17.70 17.63
N HIS A 224 7.08 17.66 16.42
CA HIS A 224 6.46 18.28 15.26
C HIS A 224 5.10 17.66 14.96
N TYR A 225 4.99 16.33 15.04
CA TYR A 225 3.72 15.63 14.85
C TYR A 225 2.66 16.07 15.86
N ARG A 226 3.04 16.13 17.14
CA ARG A 226 2.20 16.67 18.23
C ARG A 226 1.75 18.10 17.96
N ALA A 227 2.67 19.00 17.62
CA ALA A 227 2.37 20.41 17.34
C ALA A 227 1.38 20.61 16.19
N VAL A 228 1.35 19.70 15.20
CA VAL A 228 0.40 19.72 14.09
C VAL A 228 -0.98 19.16 14.46
N LEU A 229 -1.05 18.29 15.47
CA LEU A 229 -2.29 17.67 15.95
C LEU A 229 -3.04 18.59 16.93
N LEU A 230 -2.33 19.19 17.89
CA LEU A 230 -2.94 19.96 18.97
C LEU A 230 -3.93 21.06 18.51
N PRO A 231 -3.66 21.88 17.47
CA PRO A 231 -4.60 22.92 17.03
C PRO A 231 -5.88 22.39 16.36
N LYS A 232 -5.93 21.09 16.07
CA LYS A 232 -7.09 20.44 15.44
C LYS A 232 -8.03 19.81 16.45
N MET A 233 -7.63 19.78 17.72
CA MET A 233 -8.46 19.26 18.80
C MET A 233 -9.50 20.29 19.20
N GLN A 234 -10.74 19.85 19.33
CA GLN A 234 -11.77 20.67 19.95
C GLN A 234 -11.63 20.59 21.46
N ASN A 235 -11.66 21.75 22.10
CA ASN A 235 -11.78 21.84 23.54
C ASN A 235 -13.16 21.33 23.96
N SER A 236 -13.20 20.34 24.86
CA SER A 236 -14.45 19.76 25.36
C SER A 236 -15.31 20.73 26.16
N LYS A 237 -14.71 21.78 26.74
CA LYS A 237 -15.38 22.79 27.56
C LYS A 237 -15.87 23.99 26.75
N THR A 238 -15.07 24.48 25.80
CA THR A 238 -15.38 25.70 25.03
C THR A 238 -15.92 25.42 23.63
N GLY A 239 -15.75 24.20 23.12
CA GLY A 239 -16.09 23.84 21.73
C GLY A 239 -15.15 24.47 20.68
N GLU A 240 -14.19 25.29 21.11
CA GLU A 240 -13.22 25.95 20.24
C GLU A 240 -12.00 25.05 19.98
N TYR A 241 -11.37 25.23 18.82
CA TYR A 241 -10.15 24.48 18.44
C TYR A 241 -8.86 24.99 19.12
N LYS A 242 -8.99 25.86 20.14
CA LYS A 242 -7.86 26.40 20.89
C LYS A 242 -7.54 25.49 22.09
N LEU A 243 -6.25 25.24 22.28
CA LEU A 243 -5.73 24.73 23.55
C LEU A 243 -6.06 25.74 24.65
N ASP A 244 -6.72 25.29 25.72
CA ASP A 244 -6.87 26.13 26.90
C ASP A 244 -5.58 26.17 27.71
N ASP A 245 -5.43 27.25 28.48
CA ASP A 245 -4.25 27.49 29.30
C ASP A 245 -4.05 26.43 30.39
N ASP A 246 -5.12 25.76 30.86
CA ASP A 246 -5.01 24.69 31.86
C ASP A 246 -4.35 23.43 31.26
N THR A 247 -4.72 23.10 30.02
CA THR A 247 -4.11 21.99 29.27
C THR A 247 -2.63 22.26 29.02
N VAL A 248 -2.26 23.49 28.64
CA VAL A 248 -0.85 23.88 28.46
C VAL A 248 -0.10 23.84 29.80
N ALA A 249 -0.70 24.32 30.88
CA ALA A 249 -0.10 24.33 32.21
C ALA A 249 0.13 22.92 32.79
N ALA A 250 -0.74 21.97 32.47
CA ALA A 250 -0.59 20.56 32.87
C ALA A 250 0.60 19.88 32.18
N GLU A 251 0.92 20.29 30.95
CA GLU A 251 2.01 19.71 30.14
C GLU A 251 3.40 20.31 30.46
N LEU A 252 3.46 21.47 31.11
CA LEU A 252 4.70 22.17 31.49
C LEU A 252 5.31 21.70 32.82
N LYS A 253 4.72 20.71 33.49
CA LYS A 253 5.21 20.10 34.73
C LYS A 253 6.03 18.84 34.46
#